data_AF-A0A5Y7ELT1-F1
#
_entry.id   AF-A0A5Y7ELT1-F1
#
_cell.length_a   1.000
_cell.length_b   1.000
_cell.length_c   1.000
_cell.angle_alpha   90.00
_cell.angle_beta   90.00
_cell.angle_gamma   90.00
#
_symmetry.space_group_name_H-M   'P 1'
#
loop_
_entity.id
_entity.type
_entity.pdbx_description
1 polymer ?
#
loop_
_entity_poly.entity_id
_entity_poly.type
_entity_poly.pdbx_seq_one_letter_code
_entity_poly.pdbx_strand_id
1 'polypeptide(L)'
;MVRLKEFLSLKNIEESQIYKELKCSKNEALILRELCKNYVISISSINAFTLLTGIFGSEKYSYLDTLEDLKRLIERGFINQNSGFFKNIESNKSQNLILSLLQSELSLSEYFLEFLEAKPRLNLDKKEAYGEYLEYLKDEFMRVELYERLSFIRSSTYSDELKAQIKLYEKHIKERLKKSKFYNIL
;
A
#
# COMPACT_ATOMS: atom_id res chain seq x y z
N MET A 1 -4.17 6.44 -16.70
CA MET A 1 -5.63 6.65 -16.67
C MET A 1 -6.46 5.61 -17.44
N VAL A 2 -6.11 5.21 -18.67
CA VAL A 2 -6.86 4.18 -19.42
C VAL A 2 -7.00 2.86 -18.62
N ARG A 3 -5.89 2.39 -18.03
CA ARG A 3 -5.84 1.20 -17.17
C ARG A 3 -6.81 1.25 -15.98
N LEU A 4 -6.99 2.43 -15.37
CA LEU A 4 -7.91 2.61 -14.24
C LEU A 4 -9.36 2.55 -14.73
N LYS A 5 -9.68 3.19 -15.87
CA LYS A 5 -11.02 3.11 -16.46
C LYS A 5 -11.40 1.67 -16.76
N GLU A 6 -10.50 0.89 -17.36
CA GLU A 6 -10.69 -0.55 -17.61
C GLU A 6 -10.91 -1.33 -16.30
N PHE A 7 -10.11 -1.06 -15.28
CA PHE A 7 -10.25 -1.70 -13.97
C PHE A 7 -11.62 -1.41 -13.34
N LEU A 8 -12.21 -0.24 -13.56
CA LEU A 8 -13.52 0.13 -13.03
C LEU A 8 -14.70 -0.42 -13.86
N SER A 9 -14.54 -0.51 -15.18
CA SER A 9 -15.66 -0.81 -16.11
C SER A 9 -15.77 -2.28 -16.53
N LEU A 10 -14.68 -3.06 -16.47
CA LEU A 10 -14.70 -4.45 -16.93
C LEU A 10 -15.58 -5.34 -16.03
N LYS A 11 -16.50 -6.08 -16.66
CA LYS A 11 -17.34 -7.07 -15.98
C LYS A 11 -16.50 -8.11 -15.26
N ASN A 12 -15.51 -8.67 -15.96
CA ASN A 12 -14.56 -9.58 -15.37
C ASN A 12 -13.32 -8.83 -14.89
N ILE A 13 -13.08 -8.83 -13.58
CA ILE A 13 -11.93 -8.13 -12.99
C ILE A 13 -10.59 -8.77 -13.36
N GLU A 14 -10.59 -10.07 -13.63
CA GLU A 14 -9.39 -10.87 -13.88
C GLU A 14 -8.70 -10.51 -15.22
N GLU A 15 -9.48 -9.95 -16.15
CA GLU A 15 -8.99 -9.51 -17.46
C GLU A 15 -8.22 -8.19 -17.39
N SER A 16 -8.46 -7.40 -16.33
CA SER A 16 -7.85 -6.08 -16.19
C SER A 16 -6.33 -6.18 -15.99
N GLN A 17 -5.60 -5.25 -16.60
CA GLN A 17 -4.16 -5.16 -16.43
C GLN A 17 -3.76 -4.91 -14.96
N ILE A 18 -4.55 -4.12 -14.24
CA ILE A 18 -4.32 -3.81 -12.82
C ILE A 18 -4.41 -5.09 -11.96
N TYR A 19 -5.40 -5.96 -12.21
CA TYR A 19 -5.50 -7.23 -11.49
C TYR A 19 -4.26 -8.12 -11.66
N LYS A 20 -3.79 -8.25 -12.92
CA LYS A 20 -2.60 -9.06 -13.24
C LYS A 20 -1.35 -8.56 -12.55
N GLU A 21 -1.20 -7.25 -12.39
CA GLU A 21 -0.06 -6.63 -11.69
C GLU A 21 -0.18 -6.69 -10.17
N LEU A 22 -1.40 -6.66 -9.63
CA LEU A 22 -1.64 -6.72 -8.18
C LEU A 22 -1.31 -8.08 -7.58
N LYS A 23 -1.36 -9.18 -8.35
CA LYS A 23 -1.14 -10.55 -7.82
C LYS A 23 -1.97 -10.80 -6.54
N CYS A 24 -3.24 -10.40 -6.56
CA CYS A 24 -4.16 -10.46 -5.42
C CYS A 24 -5.28 -11.48 -5.64
N SER A 25 -6.01 -11.82 -4.57
CA SER A 25 -7.23 -12.63 -4.71
C SER A 25 -8.31 -11.87 -5.48
N LYS A 26 -9.30 -12.59 -6.02
CA LYS A 26 -10.46 -11.95 -6.69
C LYS A 26 -11.22 -11.03 -5.73
N ASN A 27 -11.41 -11.47 -4.49
CA ASN A 27 -12.09 -10.68 -3.46
C ASN A 27 -11.30 -9.40 -3.12
N GLU A 28 -9.98 -9.52 -2.96
CA GLU A 28 -9.08 -8.39 -2.74
C GLU A 28 -9.20 -7.35 -3.87
N ALA A 29 -9.23 -7.83 -5.11
CA ALA A 29 -9.39 -6.96 -6.27
C ALA A 29 -10.75 -6.26 -6.29
N LEU A 30 -11.83 -6.96 -5.93
CA LEU A 30 -13.17 -6.37 -5.86
C LEU A 30 -13.25 -5.28 -4.78
N ILE A 31 -12.65 -5.50 -3.62
CA ILE A 31 -12.55 -4.49 -2.55
C ILE A 31 -11.82 -3.23 -3.06
N LEU A 32 -10.65 -3.40 -3.70
CA LEU A 32 -9.89 -2.28 -4.26
C LEU A 32 -10.67 -1.55 -5.35
N ARG A 33 -11.36 -2.29 -6.23
CA ARG A 33 -12.20 -1.70 -7.29
C ARG A 33 -13.29 -0.82 -6.70
N GLU A 34 -13.97 -1.28 -5.66
CA GLU A 34 -15.06 -0.51 -5.05
C GLU A 34 -14.54 0.74 -4.34
N LEU A 35 -13.39 0.64 -3.64
CA LEU A 35 -12.71 1.82 -3.11
C LEU A 35 -12.31 2.81 -4.20
N CYS A 36 -11.80 2.34 -5.34
CA CYS A 36 -11.52 3.22 -6.48
C CYS A 36 -12.76 3.90 -7.04
N LYS A 37 -13.91 3.20 -7.12
CA LYS A 37 -15.17 3.81 -7.57
C LYS A 37 -15.57 4.95 -6.65
N ASN A 38 -15.56 4.71 -5.34
CA ASN A 38 -15.84 5.71 -4.31
C ASN A 38 -14.89 6.91 -4.44
N TYR A 39 -13.58 6.64 -4.60
CA TYR A 39 -12.57 7.69 -4.72
C TYR A 39 -12.81 8.59 -5.96
N VAL A 40 -13.16 8.01 -7.10
CA VAL A 40 -13.41 8.77 -8.35
C VAL A 40 -14.67 9.63 -8.27
N ILE A 41 -15.63 9.29 -7.41
CA ILE A 41 -16.82 10.12 -7.11
C ILE A 41 -16.63 11.04 -5.89
N SER A 42 -15.38 11.30 -5.51
CA SER A 42 -14.98 12.18 -4.40
C SER A 42 -15.36 11.69 -2.99
N ILE A 43 -15.49 10.37 -2.79
CA ILE A 43 -15.60 9.75 -1.47
C ILE A 43 -14.21 9.26 -1.05
N SER A 44 -13.58 9.97 -0.11
CA SER A 44 -12.20 9.70 0.33
C SER A 44 -12.07 8.53 1.32
N SER A 45 -13.10 8.28 2.11
CA SER A 45 -13.16 7.14 3.05
C SER A 45 -14.55 6.52 3.09
N ILE A 46 -14.59 5.23 3.44
CA ILE A 46 -15.82 4.47 3.61
C ILE A 46 -15.67 3.51 4.79
N ASN A 47 -16.74 3.30 5.54
CA ASN A 47 -16.75 2.29 6.59
C ASN A 47 -16.62 0.87 6.01
N ALA A 48 -15.82 0.02 6.64
CA ALA A 48 -15.55 -1.33 6.18
C ALA A 48 -16.81 -2.21 6.07
N PHE A 49 -17.73 -2.15 7.03
CA PHE A 49 -18.98 -2.90 6.96
C PHE A 49 -19.82 -2.48 5.74
N THR A 50 -19.97 -1.18 5.50
CA THR A 50 -20.68 -0.66 4.33
C THR A 50 -20.01 -1.09 3.02
N LEU A 51 -18.68 -1.05 2.96
CA LEU A 51 -17.91 -1.48 1.80
C LEU A 51 -18.12 -2.97 1.50
N LEU A 52 -17.91 -3.84 2.48
CA LEU A 52 -17.97 -5.29 2.28
C LEU A 52 -19.39 -5.76 1.98
N THR A 53 -20.40 -5.21 2.67
CA THR A 53 -21.81 -5.55 2.39
C THR A 53 -22.28 -5.05 1.02
N GLY A 54 -21.75 -3.92 0.53
CA GLY A 54 -22.04 -3.43 -0.82
C GLY A 54 -21.51 -4.34 -1.94
N ILE A 55 -20.42 -5.09 -1.68
CA ILE A 55 -19.78 -5.97 -2.67
C ILE A 55 -20.32 -7.41 -2.56
N PHE A 56 -20.39 -7.94 -1.34
CA PHE A 56 -20.63 -9.37 -1.08
C PHE A 56 -22.03 -9.66 -0.49
N GLY A 57 -22.84 -8.63 -0.27
CA GLY A 57 -24.13 -8.73 0.39
C GLY A 57 -24.03 -8.88 1.91
N SER A 58 -25.19 -8.89 2.57
CA SER A 58 -25.33 -9.11 4.01
C SER A 58 -25.97 -10.46 4.36
N GLU A 59 -26.35 -11.25 3.36
CA GLU A 59 -27.01 -12.54 3.56
C GLU A 59 -26.06 -13.51 4.26
N LYS A 60 -26.54 -14.15 5.34
CA LYS A 60 -25.80 -15.14 6.13
C LYS A 60 -24.42 -14.65 6.60
N TYR A 61 -24.22 -13.33 6.74
CA TYR A 61 -22.96 -12.74 7.16
C TYR A 61 -21.77 -13.02 6.21
N SER A 62 -22.02 -13.19 4.91
CA SER A 62 -21.00 -13.47 3.87
C SER A 62 -19.80 -12.51 3.89
N TYR A 63 -20.02 -11.25 4.27
CA TYR A 63 -18.97 -10.24 4.39
C TYR A 63 -17.89 -10.60 5.44
N LEU A 64 -18.22 -11.42 6.45
CA LEU A 64 -17.25 -11.87 7.46
C LEU A 64 -16.16 -12.76 6.86
N ASP A 65 -16.48 -13.56 5.85
CA ASP A 65 -15.52 -14.44 5.16
C ASP A 65 -14.45 -13.62 4.41
N THR A 66 -14.78 -12.38 4.05
CA THR A 66 -13.91 -11.47 3.29
C THR A 66 -13.06 -10.54 4.17
N LEU A 67 -13.23 -10.61 5.49
CA LEU A 67 -12.43 -9.80 6.42
C LEU A 67 -10.93 -10.13 6.33
N GLU A 68 -10.58 -11.39 6.07
CA GLU A 68 -9.19 -11.80 5.90
C GLU A 68 -8.58 -11.21 4.61
N ASP A 69 -9.36 -11.12 3.53
CA ASP A 69 -8.95 -10.42 2.31
C ASP A 69 -8.69 -8.93 2.58
N LEU A 70 -9.59 -8.26 3.30
CA LEU A 70 -9.42 -6.86 3.69
C LEU A 70 -8.18 -6.65 4.55
N LYS A 71 -7.95 -7.51 5.53
CA LYS A 71 -6.78 -7.46 6.40
C LYS A 71 -5.49 -7.59 5.58
N ARG A 72 -5.43 -8.53 4.64
CA ARG A 72 -4.27 -8.68 3.73
C ARG A 72 -4.02 -7.42 2.90
N LEU A 73 -5.07 -6.74 2.41
CA LEU A 73 -4.90 -5.48 1.67
C LEU A 73 -4.31 -4.36 2.54
N ILE A 74 -4.70 -4.29 3.82
CA ILE A 74 -4.13 -3.35 4.79
C ILE A 74 -2.67 -3.70 5.09
N GLU A 75 -2.37 -4.99 5.34
CA GLU A 75 -1.00 -5.47 5.59
C GLU A 75 -0.08 -5.23 4.38
N ARG A 76 -0.63 -5.27 3.15
CA ARG A 76 0.10 -4.93 1.92
C ARG A 76 0.31 -3.42 1.73
N GLY A 77 -0.36 -2.59 2.53
CA GLY A 77 -0.30 -1.14 2.46
C GLY A 77 -1.09 -0.54 1.31
N PHE A 78 -2.04 -1.27 0.70
CA PHE A 78 -2.91 -0.70 -0.34
C PHE A 78 -4.09 0.10 0.23
N ILE A 79 -4.48 -0.22 1.46
CA ILE A 79 -5.59 0.42 2.17
C ILE A 79 -5.07 0.96 3.50
N ASN A 80 -5.40 2.21 3.79
CA ASN A 80 -5.19 2.81 5.09
C ASN A 80 -6.42 2.57 5.97
N GLN A 81 -6.18 2.07 7.19
CA GLN A 81 -7.19 1.96 8.21
C GLN A 81 -7.17 3.22 9.09
N ASN A 82 -8.16 4.10 8.88
CA ASN A 82 -8.38 5.25 9.76
C ASN A 82 -9.13 4.77 11.01
N SER A 83 -8.41 4.10 11.91
CA SER A 83 -8.86 4.00 13.30
C SER A 83 -8.44 5.28 14.01
N GLY A 84 -9.35 5.92 14.76
CA GLY A 84 -9.05 7.15 15.52
C GLY A 84 -7.65 7.10 16.13
N PHE A 85 -6.78 7.98 15.63
CA PHE A 85 -5.32 8.00 15.68
C PHE A 85 -4.68 7.92 17.09
N PHE A 86 -5.49 7.87 18.15
CA PHE A 86 -5.06 7.99 19.55
C PHE A 86 -5.31 6.75 20.43
N LYS A 87 -5.85 5.63 19.92
CA LYS A 87 -6.20 4.49 20.79
C LYS A 87 -5.17 3.36 20.90
N ASN A 88 -4.10 3.34 20.08
CA ASN A 88 -3.20 2.17 20.00
C ASN A 88 -1.71 2.46 20.23
N ILE A 89 -1.33 3.67 20.67
CA ILE A 89 0.08 4.00 20.96
C ILE A 89 0.65 3.13 22.10
N GLU A 90 -0.19 2.51 22.92
CA GLU A 90 0.28 1.74 24.09
C GLU A 90 0.27 0.21 23.96
N SER A 91 -0.12 -0.40 22.84
CA SER A 91 0.05 -1.85 22.75
C SER A 91 0.17 -2.42 21.33
N ASN A 92 1.28 -3.11 21.11
CA ASN A 92 1.45 -4.18 20.11
C ASN A 92 0.44 -5.35 20.28
N LYS A 93 -0.63 -5.20 21.08
CA LYS A 93 -1.64 -6.22 21.38
C LYS A 93 -2.97 -5.97 20.66
N SER A 94 -3.32 -4.73 20.32
CA SER A 94 -4.57 -4.40 19.61
C SER A 94 -4.56 -4.74 18.10
N GLN A 95 -3.38 -5.00 17.53
CA GLN A 95 -3.16 -5.06 16.08
C GLN A 95 -3.72 -6.31 15.37
N ASN A 96 -4.38 -7.25 16.06
CA ASN A 96 -4.84 -8.51 15.45
C ASN A 96 -6.36 -8.77 15.52
N LEU A 97 -7.17 -7.84 16.03
CA LEU A 97 -8.62 -8.06 16.16
C LEU A 97 -9.32 -7.81 14.82
N ILE A 98 -9.45 -8.84 14.00
CA ILE A 98 -10.01 -8.74 12.65
C ILE A 98 -11.46 -8.21 12.64
N LEU A 99 -12.25 -8.52 13.68
CA LEU A 99 -13.63 -8.05 13.81
C LEU A 99 -13.70 -6.53 14.03
N SER A 100 -12.67 -5.93 14.62
CA SER A 100 -12.60 -4.47 14.79
C SER A 100 -12.52 -3.74 13.45
N LEU A 101 -12.09 -4.43 12.38
CA LEU A 101 -12.05 -3.86 11.03
C LEU A 101 -13.45 -3.45 10.57
N LEU A 102 -14.53 -4.12 10.98
CA LEU A 102 -15.89 -3.75 10.58
C LEU A 102 -16.27 -2.32 10.99
N GLN A 103 -15.67 -1.81 12.05
CA GLN A 103 -15.91 -0.46 12.58
C GLN A 103 -14.88 0.56 12.08
N SER A 104 -13.94 0.16 11.23
CA SER A 104 -12.90 1.06 10.74
C SER A 104 -13.37 1.84 9.50
N GLU A 105 -12.86 3.06 9.38
CA GLU A 105 -12.89 3.77 8.10
C GLU A 105 -11.69 3.36 7.26
N LEU A 106 -11.95 3.10 5.98
CA LEU A 106 -10.96 2.65 5.01
C LEU A 106 -10.78 3.74 3.95
N SER A 107 -9.53 3.97 3.56
CA SER A 107 -9.18 4.87 2.45
C SER A 107 -8.08 4.24 1.60
N LEU A 108 -7.98 4.64 0.33
CA LEU A 108 -6.85 4.24 -0.51
C LEU A 108 -5.56 4.86 0.01
N SER A 109 -4.49 4.08 0.09
CA SER A 109 -3.19 4.62 0.46
C SER A 109 -2.57 5.40 -0.70
N GLU A 110 -1.69 6.36 -0.39
CA GLU A 110 -0.89 7.06 -1.40
C GLU A 110 -0.08 6.09 -2.26
N TYR A 111 0.50 5.06 -1.63
CA TYR A 111 1.21 3.99 -2.34
C TYR A 111 0.35 3.31 -3.42
N PHE A 112 -0.92 3.04 -3.13
CA PHE A 112 -1.81 2.46 -4.12
C PHE A 112 -2.20 3.47 -5.20
N LEU A 113 -2.42 4.75 -4.86
CA LEU A 113 -2.70 5.80 -5.84
C LEU A 113 -1.53 5.98 -6.82
N GLU A 114 -0.29 6.02 -6.33
CA GLU A 114 0.93 6.05 -7.17
C GLU A 114 1.02 4.84 -8.10
N PHE A 115 0.65 3.64 -7.59
CA PHE A 115 0.57 2.43 -8.40
C PHE A 115 -0.47 2.55 -9.52
N LEU A 116 -1.66 3.11 -9.25
CA LEU A 116 -2.69 3.35 -10.27
C LEU A 116 -2.24 4.36 -11.34
N GLU A 117 -1.43 5.34 -10.96
CA GLU A 117 -0.84 6.34 -11.84
C GLU A 117 0.38 5.82 -12.63
N ALA A 118 0.81 4.58 -12.38
CA ALA A 118 2.04 4.00 -12.92
C ALA A 118 3.29 4.85 -12.64
N LYS A 119 3.31 5.55 -11.49
CA LYS A 119 4.48 6.30 -11.05
C LYS A 119 5.60 5.33 -10.66
N PRO A 120 6.87 5.64 -10.97
CA PRO A 120 7.99 4.83 -10.52
C PRO A 120 8.05 4.82 -8.99
N ARG A 121 7.98 3.63 -8.39
CA ARG A 121 7.94 3.40 -6.93
C ARG A 121 9.17 3.90 -6.19
N LEU A 122 10.30 3.95 -6.88
CA LEU A 122 11.57 4.45 -6.38
C LEU A 122 12.14 5.38 -7.45
N ASN A 123 12.48 6.61 -7.07
CA ASN A 123 13.19 7.51 -7.95
C ASN A 123 14.68 7.10 -7.98
N LEU A 124 15.01 6.17 -8.87
CA LEU A 124 16.38 5.70 -9.10
C LEU A 124 17.09 6.47 -10.22
N ASP A 125 16.45 7.52 -10.77
CA ASP A 125 16.92 8.21 -11.97
C ASP A 125 18.17 9.04 -11.70
N LYS A 126 18.31 9.53 -10.46
CA LYS A 126 19.46 10.35 -10.04
C LYS A 126 20.71 9.49 -9.85
N LYS A 127 21.59 9.48 -10.85
CA LYS A 127 22.89 8.76 -10.75
C LYS A 127 24.05 9.66 -10.33
N GLU A 128 23.79 10.96 -10.19
CA GLU A 128 24.78 11.98 -9.85
C GLU A 128 25.14 11.94 -8.37
N ALA A 129 26.28 12.56 -8.04
CA ALA A 129 26.62 12.85 -6.65
C ALA A 129 25.50 13.66 -6.00
N TYR A 130 25.28 13.46 -4.70
CA TYR A 130 24.39 14.32 -3.95
C TYR A 130 24.91 15.75 -3.97
N GLY A 131 24.03 16.70 -4.30
CA GLY A 131 24.40 18.13 -4.31
C GLY A 131 24.60 18.65 -2.90
N GLU A 132 23.74 18.22 -1.97
CA GLU A 132 23.73 18.67 -0.57
C GLU A 132 23.30 17.55 0.38
N TYR A 133 23.62 17.69 1.67
CA TYR A 133 23.29 16.69 2.69
C TYR A 133 21.78 16.43 2.84
N LEU A 134 20.95 17.45 2.61
CA LEU A 134 19.50 17.30 2.66
C LEU A 134 18.99 16.32 1.58
N GLU A 135 19.64 16.28 0.42
CA GLU A 135 19.29 15.34 -0.63
C GLU A 135 19.59 13.89 -0.23
N TYR A 136 20.71 13.67 0.46
CA TYR A 136 21.04 12.37 1.04
C TYR A 136 20.04 11.97 2.15
N LEU A 137 19.68 12.90 3.04
CA LEU A 137 18.71 12.64 4.10
C LEU A 137 17.35 12.20 3.54
N LYS A 138 16.89 12.80 2.44
CA LYS A 138 15.64 12.39 1.78
C LYS A 138 15.69 10.92 1.36
N ASP A 139 16.81 10.47 0.81
CA ASP A 139 16.96 9.06 0.42
C ASP A 139 17.00 8.14 1.67
N GLU A 140 17.65 8.54 2.76
CA GLU A 140 17.63 7.76 4.01
C GLU A 140 16.24 7.72 4.67
N PHE A 141 15.46 8.81 4.66
CA PHE A 141 14.08 8.78 5.15
C PHE A 141 13.20 7.85 4.32
N MET A 142 13.34 7.87 3.00
CA MET A 142 12.64 6.91 2.13
C MET A 142 13.03 5.46 2.45
N ARG A 143 14.31 5.21 2.76
CA ARG A 143 14.77 3.89 3.22
C ARG A 143 14.10 3.48 4.53
N VAL A 144 13.97 4.40 5.50
CA VAL A 144 13.26 4.16 6.76
C VAL A 144 11.80 3.80 6.50
N GLU A 145 11.10 4.54 5.64
CA GLU A 145 9.71 4.23 5.28
C GLU A 145 9.56 2.83 4.65
N LEU A 146 10.50 2.42 3.80
CA LEU A 146 10.49 1.06 3.23
C LEU A 146 10.67 -0.02 4.32
N TYR A 147 11.51 0.22 5.31
CA TYR A 147 11.68 -0.68 6.45
C TYR A 147 10.49 -0.69 7.39
N GLU A 148 9.88 0.46 7.64
CA GLU A 148 8.63 0.56 8.39
C GLU A 148 7.54 -0.27 7.72
N ARG A 149 7.35 -0.13 6.40
CA ARG A 149 6.44 -0.97 5.62
C ARG A 149 6.77 -2.45 5.76
N LEU A 150 8.05 -2.82 5.71
CA LEU A 150 8.49 -4.21 5.90
C LEU A 150 8.13 -4.73 7.30
N SER A 151 8.19 -3.89 8.33
CA SER A 151 7.89 -4.28 9.71
C SER A 151 6.42 -4.67 9.92
N PHE A 152 5.51 -4.07 9.16
CA PHE A 152 4.08 -4.39 9.21
C PHE A 152 3.70 -5.65 8.42
N ILE A 153 4.53 -6.09 7.47
CA ILE A 153 4.27 -7.25 6.62
C ILE A 153 4.83 -8.51 7.31
N ARG A 154 3.93 -9.37 7.81
CA ARG A 154 4.32 -10.73 8.22
C ARG A 154 4.68 -11.57 6.97
N SER A 155 5.65 -12.47 7.14
CA SER A 155 6.28 -13.28 6.08
C SER A 155 5.33 -13.69 4.95
N SER A 156 5.51 -13.07 3.79
CA SER A 156 4.72 -13.30 2.57
C SER A 156 5.62 -13.09 1.35
N THR A 157 5.17 -13.53 0.18
CA THR A 157 5.86 -13.25 -1.11
C THR A 157 6.07 -11.75 -1.35
N TYR A 158 5.16 -10.91 -0.84
CA TYR A 158 5.28 -9.46 -0.86
C TYR A 158 6.44 -8.94 0.01
N SER A 159 6.73 -9.60 1.14
CA SER A 159 7.91 -9.30 1.98
C SER A 159 9.22 -9.46 1.19
N ASP A 160 9.31 -10.47 0.32
CA ASP A 160 10.54 -10.72 -0.45
C ASP A 160 10.71 -9.72 -1.59
N GLU A 161 9.62 -9.32 -2.27
CA GLU A 161 9.65 -8.23 -3.25
C GLU A 161 10.07 -6.90 -2.61
N LEU A 162 9.56 -6.60 -1.41
CA LEU A 162 9.92 -5.38 -0.69
C LEU A 162 11.39 -5.42 -0.21
N LYS A 163 11.88 -6.56 0.29
CA LYS A 163 13.30 -6.74 0.62
C LYS A 163 14.20 -6.54 -0.61
N ALA A 164 13.78 -7.02 -1.77
CA ALA A 164 14.53 -6.81 -3.01
C ALA A 164 14.57 -5.33 -3.42
N GLN A 165 13.46 -4.61 -3.29
CA GLN A 165 13.39 -3.16 -3.51
C GLN A 165 14.27 -2.38 -2.54
N ILE A 166 14.25 -2.72 -1.24
CA ILE A 166 15.12 -2.13 -0.22
C ILE A 166 16.59 -2.31 -0.62
N LYS A 167 17.00 -3.54 -0.99
CA LYS A 167 18.39 -3.80 -1.43
C LYS A 167 18.79 -2.99 -2.66
N LEU A 168 17.88 -2.84 -3.64
CA LEU A 168 18.12 -2.04 -4.83
C LEU A 168 18.31 -0.56 -4.47
N TYR A 169 17.49 -0.05 -3.56
CA TYR A 169 17.54 1.33 -3.09
C TYR A 169 18.80 1.61 -2.26
N GLU A 170 19.19 0.70 -1.37
CA GLU A 170 20.45 0.78 -0.64
C GLU A 170 21.67 0.82 -1.56
N LYS A 171 21.64 0.03 -2.64
CA LYS A 171 22.70 0.05 -3.65
C LYS A 171 22.76 1.41 -4.36
N HIS A 172 21.61 1.98 -4.71
CA HIS A 172 21.50 3.31 -5.30
C HIS A 172 22.10 4.40 -4.39
N ILE A 173 21.71 4.42 -3.11
CA ILE A 173 22.27 5.36 -2.12
C ILE A 173 23.79 5.21 -2.02
N LYS A 174 24.29 3.99 -1.89
CA LYS A 174 25.75 3.72 -1.82
C LYS A 174 26.50 4.20 -3.07
N GLU A 175 25.93 4.02 -4.26
CA GLU A 175 26.55 4.47 -5.51
C GLU A 175 26.61 5.99 -5.62
N ARG A 176 25.56 6.70 -5.20
CA ARG A 176 25.54 8.17 -5.16
C ARG A 176 26.49 8.71 -4.10
N LEU A 177 26.51 8.10 -2.91
CA LEU A 177 27.37 8.48 -1.80
C LEU A 177 28.86 8.36 -2.16
N LYS A 178 29.27 7.30 -2.87
CA LYS A 178 30.64 7.14 -3.39
C LYS A 178 31.09 8.27 -4.32
N LYS A 179 30.17 8.87 -5.06
CA LYS A 179 30.46 9.99 -5.96
C LYS A 179 30.43 11.34 -5.23
N SER A 180 29.88 11.36 -4.02
CA SER A 180 29.65 12.58 -3.25
C SER A 180 30.88 12.91 -2.41
N LYS A 181 31.19 14.20 -2.31
CA LYS A 181 32.27 14.70 -1.46
C LYS A 181 31.75 15.02 -0.05
N PHE A 182 31.01 14.09 0.55
CA PHE A 182 30.64 14.22 1.96
C PHE A 182 31.80 13.75 2.82
N TYR A 183 32.45 14.67 3.50
CA TYR A 183 33.68 14.39 4.27
C TYR A 183 33.44 13.65 5.59
N ASN A 184 32.21 13.32 5.99
CA ASN A 184 31.90 12.70 7.28
C ASN A 184 30.61 11.86 7.23
N ILE A 185 30.65 10.69 6.60
CA ILE A 185 29.60 9.68 6.78
C ILE A 185 30.34 8.38 7.12
N LEU A 186 30.50 8.18 8.43
CA LEU A 186 31.05 6.99 9.09
C LEU A 186 30.05 5.83 9.00
#